data_AF-X1A4V3-F1
#
_entry.id   AF-X1A4V3-F1
#
_cell.length_a   1.000
_cell.length_b   1.000
_cell.length_c   1.000
_cell.angle_alpha   90.00
_cell.angle_beta   90.00
_cell.angle_gamma   90.00
#
_symmetry.space_group_name_H-M   'P 1'
#
loop_
_entity.id
_entity.type
_entity.pdbx_description
1 polymer ?
#
loop_
_entity_poly.entity_id
_entity_poly.type
_entity_poly.pdbx_seq_one_letter_code
_entity_poly.pdbx_strand_id
1 'polypeptide(L)'
;RQGVKPIIGCEMYVAHQSRLDKSSQRKETPHHLILLVKNNEGYKNLIKLVTLSYLEGFYYKPRIDKEILREHSKGLIALSACLKGEISQCILQKNIKKAKEVALDFLDIFGEDNFYLELQKNGIPEQEIVNENLIEISQELSIPVIASNDIHYINKEDARAHEILLCIQTATNLSDPKRLKFATDAFYF
;
A
#
# COMPACT_ATOMS: atom_id res chain seq x y z
N ARG A 1 25.82 -8.40 14.59
CA ARG A 1 24.58 -8.61 13.78
C ARG A 1 23.62 -9.44 14.63
N GLN A 2 22.34 -9.08 14.72
CA GLN A 2 21.34 -9.71 15.63
C GLN A 2 20.70 -11.02 15.09
N GLY A 3 21.30 -11.69 14.11
CA GLY A 3 20.73 -12.92 13.52
C GLY A 3 19.48 -12.74 12.64
N VAL A 4 19.00 -11.51 12.44
CA VAL A 4 17.82 -11.20 11.60
C VAL A 4 18.25 -10.94 10.14
N LYS A 5 17.50 -11.48 9.18
CA LYS A 5 17.63 -11.15 7.75
C LYS A 5 16.74 -9.94 7.42
N PRO A 6 17.30 -8.75 7.17
CA PRO A 6 16.49 -7.58 6.82
C PRO A 6 15.93 -7.73 5.40
N ILE A 7 14.69 -7.28 5.21
CA ILE A 7 14.07 -7.07 3.91
C ILE A 7 13.78 -5.57 3.81
N ILE A 8 14.33 -4.93 2.78
CA ILE A 8 14.12 -3.50 2.53
C ILE A 8 12.88 -3.37 1.65
N GLY A 9 12.02 -2.40 1.97
CA GLY A 9 10.85 -2.08 1.18
C GLY A 9 10.37 -0.65 1.41
N CYS A 10 9.29 -0.29 0.73
CA CYS A 10 8.62 0.99 0.88
C CYS A 10 7.13 0.85 0.54
N GLU A 11 6.25 1.44 1.36
CA GLU A 11 4.87 1.71 0.97
C GLU A 11 4.84 2.99 0.13
N MET A 12 4.61 2.83 -1.16
CA MET A 12 4.59 3.93 -2.13
C MET A 12 3.19 4.47 -2.31
N TYR A 13 3.08 5.78 -2.52
CA TYR A 13 1.84 6.39 -3.00
C TYR A 13 1.78 6.34 -4.52
N VAL A 14 0.70 5.79 -5.09
CA VAL A 14 0.47 5.71 -6.54
C VAL A 14 -0.64 6.69 -6.92
N ALA A 15 -0.36 7.57 -7.87
CA ALA A 15 -1.34 8.50 -8.42
C ALA A 15 -2.41 7.73 -9.25
N HIS A 16 -3.64 8.24 -9.26
CA HIS A 16 -4.75 7.65 -10.03
C HIS A 16 -4.52 7.67 -11.54
N GLN A 17 -3.80 8.68 -12.03
CA GLN A 17 -3.42 8.84 -13.42
C GLN A 17 -1.91 9.11 -13.50
N SER A 18 -1.51 10.34 -13.80
CA SER A 18 -0.10 10.73 -13.83
C SER A 18 0.37 11.28 -12.49
N ARG A 19 1.61 10.97 -12.12
CA ARG A 19 2.29 11.60 -10.97
C ARG A 19 2.46 13.11 -11.14
N LEU A 20 2.46 13.59 -12.39
CA LEU A 20 2.64 14.99 -12.75
C LEU A 20 1.36 15.82 -12.60
N ASP A 21 0.20 15.18 -12.45
CA ASP A 21 -1.06 15.88 -12.26
C ASP A 21 -1.13 16.52 -10.87
N LYS A 22 -1.36 17.84 -10.86
CA LYS A 22 -1.51 18.69 -9.68
C LYS A 22 -2.85 19.44 -9.69
N SER A 23 -3.77 19.04 -10.57
CA SER A 23 -5.05 19.73 -10.73
C SER A 23 -5.88 19.64 -9.44
N SER A 24 -6.37 20.78 -8.99
CA SER A 24 -7.13 20.90 -7.73
C SER A 24 -8.57 20.39 -7.82
N GLN A 25 -9.01 19.95 -9.01
CA GLN A 25 -10.40 19.56 -9.26
C GLN A 25 -10.76 18.22 -8.62
N ARG A 26 -9.76 17.39 -8.29
CA ARG A 26 -9.95 16.13 -7.57
C ARG A 26 -8.91 16.01 -6.46
N LYS A 27 -9.32 16.23 -5.22
CA LYS A 27 -8.54 15.86 -4.02
C LYS A 27 -8.56 14.34 -3.85
N GLU A 28 -8.17 13.60 -4.88
CA GLU A 28 -8.10 12.15 -4.84
C GLU A 28 -6.90 11.75 -3.98
N THR A 29 -7.16 10.95 -2.95
CA THR A 29 -6.11 10.38 -2.11
C THR A 29 -5.39 9.32 -2.93
N PRO A 30 -4.05 9.37 -3.05
CA PRO A 30 -3.31 8.37 -3.82
C PRO A 30 -3.47 6.98 -3.21
N HIS A 31 -3.37 5.96 -4.06
CA HIS A 31 -3.40 4.57 -3.63
C HIS A 31 -2.09 4.17 -2.95
N HIS A 32 -2.15 3.15 -2.11
CA HIS A 32 -0.95 2.54 -1.52
C HIS A 32 -0.50 1.34 -2.37
N LEU A 33 0.81 1.09 -2.41
CA LEU A 33 1.43 -0.09 -3.03
C LEU A 33 2.68 -0.47 -2.24
N ILE A 34 2.81 -1.73 -1.81
CA ILE A 34 4.00 -2.19 -1.09
C ILE A 34 5.03 -2.68 -2.10
N LEU A 35 6.26 -2.15 -2.02
CA LEU A 35 7.41 -2.62 -2.80
C LEU A 35 8.46 -3.22 -1.88
N LEU A 36 8.91 -4.43 -2.18
CA LEU A 36 9.98 -5.14 -1.49
C LEU A 36 11.17 -5.36 -2.43
N VAL A 37 12.38 -5.23 -1.90
CA VAL A 37 13.61 -5.39 -2.66
C VAL A 37 14.01 -6.87 -2.72
N LYS A 38 13.97 -7.46 -3.93
CA LYS A 38 14.40 -8.84 -4.18
C LYS A 38 15.94 -8.96 -4.25
N ASN A 39 16.60 -7.96 -4.83
CA ASN A 39 18.04 -7.97 -5.10
C ASN A 39 18.62 -6.54 -5.25
N ASN A 40 19.92 -6.43 -5.53
CA ASN A 40 20.61 -5.13 -5.67
C ASN A 40 20.09 -4.25 -6.81
N GLU A 41 19.55 -4.83 -7.89
CA GLU A 41 18.91 -4.06 -8.96
C GLU A 41 17.60 -3.45 -8.46
N GLY A 42 16.78 -4.24 -7.77
CA GLY A 42 15.60 -3.76 -7.07
C GLY A 42 15.90 -2.64 -6.09
N TYR A 43 16.99 -2.73 -5.33
CA TYR A 43 17.38 -1.66 -4.40
C TYR A 43 17.63 -0.33 -5.12
N LYS A 44 18.38 -0.36 -6.24
CA LYS A 44 18.64 0.84 -7.05
C LYS A 44 17.36 1.39 -7.66
N ASN A 45 16.49 0.51 -8.13
CA ASN A 45 15.20 0.88 -8.69
C ASN A 45 14.26 1.49 -7.64
N LEU A 46 14.22 0.94 -6.42
CA LEU A 46 13.46 1.52 -5.31
C LEU A 46 13.97 2.92 -4.97
N ILE A 47 15.29 3.12 -4.89
CA ILE A 47 15.88 4.46 -4.68
C ILE A 47 15.43 5.42 -5.78
N LYS A 48 15.45 4.97 -7.05
CA LYS A 48 15.04 5.81 -8.18
C LYS A 48 13.55 6.18 -8.09
N LEU A 49 12.67 5.22 -7.82
CA LEU A 49 11.23 5.44 -7.63
C LEU A 49 10.96 6.43 -6.49
N VAL A 50 11.59 6.23 -5.32
CA VAL A 50 11.47 7.16 -4.19
C VAL A 50 11.96 8.56 -4.60
N THR A 51 13.10 8.66 -5.27
CA THR A 51 13.65 9.94 -5.73
C THR A 51 12.68 10.66 -6.68
N LEU A 52 12.17 9.96 -7.71
CA LEU A 52 11.22 10.52 -8.68
C LEU A 52 9.90 10.92 -8.02
N SER A 53 9.45 10.17 -7.01
CA SER A 53 8.22 10.50 -6.27
C SER A 53 8.30 11.86 -5.56
N TYR A 54 9.51 12.26 -5.12
CA TYR A 54 9.76 13.57 -4.51
C TYR A 54 10.08 14.65 -5.54
N LEU A 55 10.89 14.36 -6.56
CA LEU A 55 11.34 15.37 -7.53
C LEU A 55 10.24 15.74 -8.54
N GLU A 56 9.44 14.77 -8.97
CA GLU A 56 8.46 14.95 -10.04
C GLU A 56 7.03 14.83 -9.52
N GLY A 57 6.76 13.80 -8.73
CA GLY A 57 5.40 13.40 -8.34
C GLY A 57 4.85 14.06 -7.08
N PHE A 58 5.62 14.95 -6.44
CA PHE A 58 5.24 15.54 -5.17
C PHE A 58 4.06 16.52 -5.35
N TYR A 59 2.98 16.22 -4.62
CA TYR A 59 1.84 17.12 -4.43
C TYR A 59 1.62 17.36 -2.93
N TYR A 60 0.67 16.68 -2.30
CA TYR A 60 0.62 16.59 -0.82
C TYR A 60 1.43 15.41 -0.28
N LYS A 61 1.66 14.42 -1.12
CA LYS A 61 2.46 13.22 -0.85
C LYS A 61 3.41 13.00 -2.04
N PRO A 62 4.58 12.39 -1.81
CA PRO A 62 5.46 11.96 -2.90
C PRO A 62 4.82 10.77 -3.62
N ARG A 63 4.40 10.94 -4.88
CA ARG A 63 3.66 9.91 -5.62
C ARG A 63 4.44 9.39 -6.81
N ILE A 64 4.26 8.13 -7.14
CA ILE A 64 4.64 7.54 -8.42
C ILE A 64 3.40 7.29 -9.29
N ASP A 65 3.58 6.77 -10.49
CA ASP A 65 2.51 6.27 -11.35
C ASP A 65 2.92 4.94 -12.00
N LYS A 66 1.98 4.31 -12.71
CA LYS A 66 2.21 3.04 -13.42
C LYS A 66 3.25 3.17 -14.56
N GLU A 67 3.51 4.38 -15.07
CA GLU A 67 4.52 4.63 -16.10
C GLU A 67 5.92 4.39 -15.54
N ILE A 68 6.33 5.14 -14.50
CA ILE A 68 7.68 4.96 -13.94
C ILE A 68 7.83 3.66 -13.15
N LEU A 69 6.72 3.07 -12.69
CA LEU A 69 6.72 1.73 -12.14
C LEU A 69 7.15 0.69 -13.19
N ARG A 70 6.64 0.76 -14.43
CA ARG A 70 7.10 -0.13 -15.53
C ARG A 70 8.58 0.02 -15.83
N GLU A 71 9.07 1.26 -15.83
CA GLU A 71 10.48 1.54 -16.11
C GLU A 71 11.44 1.03 -15.02
N HIS A 72 10.95 0.91 -13.78
CA HIS A 72 11.78 0.61 -12.61
C HIS A 72 11.24 -0.55 -11.77
N SER A 73 10.49 -1.51 -12.34
CA SER A 73 9.95 -2.65 -11.59
C SER A 73 10.96 -3.77 -11.38
N LYS A 74 11.99 -3.87 -12.22
CA LYS A 74 12.91 -5.01 -12.21
C LYS A 74 13.63 -5.18 -10.86
N GLY A 75 13.61 -6.41 -10.34
CA GLY A 75 14.21 -6.74 -9.04
C GLY A 75 13.37 -6.31 -7.83
N LEU A 76 12.14 -5.84 -8.04
CA LEU A 76 11.16 -5.57 -6.98
C LEU A 76 10.11 -6.68 -6.92
N ILE A 77 9.54 -6.87 -5.73
CA ILE A 77 8.31 -7.62 -5.50
C ILE A 77 7.25 -6.62 -5.04
N ALA A 78 6.04 -6.71 -5.56
CA ALA A 78 4.93 -5.84 -5.20
C ALA A 78 3.80 -6.60 -4.50
N LEU A 79 3.19 -5.97 -3.51
CA LEU A 79 1.98 -6.46 -2.86
C LEU A 79 0.83 -5.46 -3.07
N SER A 80 -0.41 -5.95 -3.17
CA SER A 80 -1.59 -5.12 -3.45
C SER A 80 -1.94 -4.08 -2.37
N ALA A 81 -1.20 -4.04 -1.25
CA ALA A 81 -1.36 -3.14 -0.12
C ALA A 81 -2.66 -3.32 0.69
N CYS A 82 -2.83 -2.45 1.67
CA CYS A 82 -3.97 -2.41 2.59
C CYS A 82 -5.28 -1.97 1.91
N LEU A 83 -6.28 -1.58 2.71
CA LEU A 83 -7.56 -1.05 2.20
C LEU A 83 -7.40 0.17 1.27
N LYS A 84 -6.28 0.90 1.36
CA LYS A 84 -5.99 2.05 0.49
C LYS A 84 -5.34 1.66 -0.85
N GLY A 85 -5.05 0.38 -1.08
CA GLY A 85 -4.59 -0.13 -2.37
C GLY A 85 -5.61 0.04 -3.48
N GLU A 86 -5.16 0.16 -4.73
CA GLU A 86 -6.02 0.40 -5.90
C GLU A 86 -7.03 -0.75 -6.10
N ILE A 87 -6.60 -2.00 -5.93
CA ILE A 87 -7.45 -3.19 -6.05
C ILE A 87 -8.51 -3.20 -4.95
N SER A 88 -8.10 -3.00 -3.68
CA SER A 88 -9.00 -2.93 -2.52
C SER A 88 -10.06 -1.84 -2.68
N GLN A 89 -9.67 -0.66 -3.16
CA GLN A 89 -10.58 0.45 -3.43
C GLN A 89 -11.60 0.10 -4.53
N CYS A 90 -11.18 -0.57 -5.61
CA CYS A 90 -12.10 -1.04 -6.65
C CYS A 90 -13.12 -2.05 -6.09
N ILE A 91 -12.69 -2.97 -5.22
CA ILE A 91 -13.56 -3.93 -4.56
C ILE A 91 -14.60 -3.22 -3.68
N LEU A 92 -14.17 -2.28 -2.84
CA LEU A 92 -15.07 -1.51 -1.96
C LEU A 92 -16.06 -0.65 -2.74
N GLN A 93 -15.70 -0.22 -3.94
CA GLN A 93 -16.60 0.47 -4.89
C GLN A 93 -17.49 -0.49 -5.68
N LYS A 94 -17.47 -1.78 -5.36
CA LYS A 94 -18.23 -2.86 -6.03
C LYS A 94 -17.87 -3.01 -7.52
N ASN A 95 -16.67 -2.60 -7.92
CA ASN A 95 -16.17 -2.70 -9.29
C ASN A 95 -15.13 -3.81 -9.42
N ILE A 96 -15.60 -5.06 -9.29
CA ILE A 96 -14.74 -6.26 -9.33
C ILE A 96 -14.05 -6.41 -10.68
N LYS A 97 -14.73 -6.03 -11.78
CA LYS A 97 -14.11 -6.03 -13.11
C LYS A 97 -12.86 -5.14 -13.13
N LYS A 98 -12.96 -3.91 -12.60
CA LYS A 98 -11.82 -3.01 -12.54
C LYS A 98 -10.73 -3.52 -11.59
N ALA A 99 -11.11 -4.13 -10.46
CA ALA A 99 -10.15 -4.74 -9.55
C ALA A 99 -9.28 -5.80 -10.25
N LYS A 100 -9.90 -6.66 -11.08
CA LYS A 100 -9.20 -7.68 -11.89
C LYS A 100 -8.31 -7.05 -12.97
N GLU A 101 -8.78 -6.01 -13.66
CA GLU A 101 -7.95 -5.27 -14.63
C GLU A 101 -6.70 -4.68 -13.96
N VAL A 102 -6.86 -4.08 -12.77
CA VAL A 102 -5.74 -3.51 -12.02
C VAL A 102 -4.77 -4.59 -11.52
N ALA A 103 -5.28 -5.75 -11.09
CA ALA A 103 -4.44 -6.88 -10.71
C ALA A 103 -3.59 -7.38 -11.89
N LEU A 104 -4.19 -7.46 -13.08
CA LEU A 104 -3.48 -7.81 -14.32
C LEU A 104 -2.45 -6.73 -14.73
N ASP A 105 -2.77 -5.44 -14.57
CA ASP A 105 -1.80 -4.36 -14.81
C ASP A 105 -0.56 -4.54 -13.92
N PHE A 106 -0.73 -4.81 -12.63
CA PHE A 106 0.41 -5.01 -11.73
C PHE A 106 1.16 -6.31 -12.03
N LEU A 107 0.44 -7.38 -12.38
CA LEU A 107 1.07 -8.62 -12.82
C LEU A 107 1.93 -8.41 -14.08
N ASP A 108 1.46 -7.63 -15.05
CA ASP A 108 2.23 -7.24 -16.25
C ASP A 108 3.47 -6.41 -15.89
N ILE A 109 3.34 -5.45 -14.97
CA ILE A 109 4.43 -4.56 -14.54
C ILE A 109 5.56 -5.33 -13.85
N PHE A 110 5.23 -6.21 -12.92
CA PHE A 110 6.22 -6.89 -12.06
C PHE A 110 6.58 -8.29 -12.56
N GLY A 111 5.73 -8.88 -13.40
CA GLY A 111 5.84 -10.26 -13.87
C GLY A 111 5.34 -11.28 -12.86
N GLU A 112 5.16 -12.50 -13.35
CA GLU A 112 4.89 -13.68 -12.53
C GLU A 112 5.97 -13.83 -11.44
N ASP A 113 5.58 -14.37 -10.29
CA ASP A 113 6.40 -14.51 -9.07
C ASP A 113 6.90 -13.21 -8.41
N ASN A 114 6.49 -12.03 -8.88
CA ASN A 114 6.88 -10.75 -8.27
C ASN A 114 5.67 -9.85 -7.94
N PHE A 115 4.44 -10.34 -8.08
CA PHE A 115 3.24 -9.65 -7.63
C PHE A 115 2.35 -10.59 -6.81
N TYR A 116 1.86 -10.09 -5.67
CA TYR A 116 1.03 -10.84 -4.73
C TYR A 116 -0.18 -10.03 -4.28
N LEU A 117 -1.31 -10.70 -4.08
CA LEU A 117 -2.48 -10.13 -3.44
C LEU A 117 -2.32 -10.21 -1.91
N GLU A 118 -2.39 -9.07 -1.25
CA GLU A 118 -2.10 -8.92 0.16
C GLU A 118 -3.37 -9.02 1.01
N LEU A 119 -3.42 -10.03 1.88
CA LEU A 119 -4.50 -10.26 2.83
C LEU A 119 -4.07 -9.77 4.22
N GLN A 120 -4.96 -9.04 4.89
CA GLN A 120 -4.72 -8.53 6.24
C GLN A 120 -5.90 -8.88 7.13
N LYS A 121 -5.68 -9.25 8.40
CA LYS A 121 -6.77 -9.58 9.33
C LYS A 121 -6.68 -8.70 10.57
N ASN A 122 -7.21 -7.49 10.44
CA ASN A 122 -7.11 -6.41 11.43
C ASN A 122 -8.43 -6.10 12.15
N GLY A 123 -9.49 -6.89 11.92
CA GLY A 123 -10.81 -6.72 12.56
C GLY A 123 -11.68 -5.61 11.97
N ILE A 124 -11.28 -5.03 10.84
CA ILE A 124 -12.06 -4.03 10.11
C ILE A 124 -13.06 -4.75 9.17
N PRO A 125 -14.37 -4.46 9.23
CA PRO A 125 -15.36 -5.15 8.38
C PRO A 125 -15.08 -5.04 6.87
N GLU A 126 -14.62 -3.88 6.41
CA GLU A 126 -14.22 -3.65 5.01
C GLU A 126 -13.06 -4.56 4.59
N GLN A 127 -12.18 -4.93 5.52
CA GLN A 127 -11.06 -5.85 5.26
C GLN A 127 -11.55 -7.27 5.00
N GLU A 128 -12.62 -7.72 5.66
CA GLU A 128 -13.21 -9.04 5.42
C GLU A 128 -13.76 -9.13 3.99
N ILE A 129 -14.52 -8.10 3.57
CA ILE A 129 -15.05 -7.98 2.21
C ILE A 129 -13.91 -8.00 1.18
N VAL A 130 -12.85 -7.22 1.41
CA VAL A 130 -11.70 -7.17 0.50
C VAL A 130 -10.98 -8.51 0.44
N ASN A 131 -10.72 -9.16 1.58
CA ASN A 131 -10.02 -10.44 1.62
C ASN A 131 -10.77 -11.54 0.86
N GLU A 132 -12.10 -11.65 1.04
CA GLU A 132 -12.92 -12.62 0.31
C GLU A 132 -12.78 -12.44 -1.20
N ASN A 133 -12.91 -11.21 -1.69
CA ASN A 133 -12.78 -10.89 -3.11
C ASN A 133 -11.34 -11.08 -3.63
N LEU A 134 -10.31 -10.78 -2.82
CA LEU A 134 -8.91 -11.01 -3.20
C LEU A 134 -8.62 -12.52 -3.35
N ILE A 135 -9.24 -13.37 -2.51
CA ILE A 135 -9.12 -14.83 -2.65
C ILE A 135 -9.79 -15.31 -3.94
N GLU A 136 -10.97 -14.79 -4.29
CA GLU A 136 -11.62 -15.11 -5.58
C GLU A 136 -10.77 -14.66 -6.77
N ILE A 137 -10.26 -13.42 -6.75
CA ILE A 137 -9.39 -12.88 -7.80
C ILE A 137 -8.09 -13.70 -7.90
N SER A 138 -7.52 -14.12 -6.78
CA SER A 138 -6.34 -14.99 -6.74
C SER A 138 -6.58 -16.29 -7.49
N GLN A 139 -7.72 -16.96 -7.22
CA GLN A 139 -8.09 -18.22 -7.86
C GLN A 139 -8.33 -18.06 -9.37
N GLU A 140 -9.02 -16.99 -9.77
CA GLU A 140 -9.32 -16.74 -11.19
C GLU A 140 -8.09 -16.35 -12.01
N LEU A 141 -7.22 -15.49 -11.46
CA LEU A 141 -6.07 -14.94 -12.20
C LEU A 141 -4.77 -15.70 -11.92
N SER A 142 -4.80 -16.72 -11.07
CA SER A 142 -3.62 -17.46 -10.61
C SER A 142 -2.54 -16.56 -9.99
N ILE A 143 -2.93 -15.46 -9.34
CA ILE A 143 -2.02 -14.55 -8.63
C ILE A 143 -1.93 -15.03 -7.17
N PRO A 144 -0.74 -15.34 -6.63
CA PRO A 144 -0.60 -15.83 -5.27
C PRO A 144 -1.00 -14.78 -4.22
N VAL A 145 -1.50 -15.26 -3.07
CA VAL A 145 -1.79 -14.41 -1.91
C VAL A 145 -0.62 -14.41 -0.92
N ILE A 146 -0.50 -13.32 -0.16
CA ILE A 146 0.41 -13.20 0.99
C ILE A 146 -0.33 -12.59 2.18
N ALA A 147 0.06 -12.98 3.39
CA ALA A 147 -0.49 -12.40 4.62
C ALA A 147 0.46 -11.33 5.18
N SER A 148 -0.11 -10.21 5.63
CA SER A 148 0.60 -9.17 6.40
C SER A 148 -0.34 -8.54 7.45
N ASN A 149 0.16 -7.59 8.24
CA ASN A 149 -0.63 -6.92 9.28
C ASN A 149 -0.45 -5.40 9.38
N ASP A 150 0.24 -4.77 8.41
CA ASP A 150 0.46 -3.31 8.36
C ASP A 150 0.89 -2.69 9.71
N ILE A 151 2.00 -3.20 10.25
CA ILE A 151 2.42 -2.94 11.62
C ILE A 151 2.82 -1.47 11.81
N HIS A 152 2.24 -0.81 12.81
CA HIS A 152 2.53 0.58 13.17
C HIS A 152 3.14 0.74 14.58
N TYR A 153 3.13 -0.33 15.38
CA TYR A 153 3.70 -0.36 16.72
C TYR A 153 4.14 -1.79 17.09
N ILE A 154 4.95 -1.95 18.13
CA ILE A 154 5.59 -3.24 18.43
C ILE A 154 4.63 -4.15 19.17
N ASN A 155 4.06 -3.69 20.29
CA ASN A 155 3.17 -4.49 21.14
C ASN A 155 1.74 -3.96 21.09
N LYS A 156 0.77 -4.81 21.40
CA LYS A 156 -0.65 -4.41 21.41
C LYS A 156 -0.92 -3.22 22.36
N GLU A 157 -0.23 -3.17 23.49
CA GLU A 157 -0.38 -2.12 24.51
C GLU A 157 0.07 -0.74 24.01
N ASP A 158 0.92 -0.69 22.97
CA ASP A 158 1.44 0.53 22.38
C ASP A 158 0.38 1.27 21.53
N ALA A 159 -0.79 0.67 21.29
CA ALA A 159 -1.88 1.28 20.52
C ALA A 159 -2.28 2.67 21.05
N ARG A 160 -2.27 2.86 22.38
CA ARG A 160 -2.57 4.16 23.00
C ARG A 160 -1.47 5.20 22.73
N ALA A 161 -0.21 4.79 22.77
CA ALA A 161 0.92 5.67 22.45
C ALA A 161 0.89 6.08 20.98
N HIS A 162 0.56 5.14 20.09
CA HIS A 162 0.35 5.41 18.67
C HIS A 162 -0.81 6.39 18.43
N GLU A 163 -1.93 6.24 19.12
CA GLU A 163 -3.05 7.19 19.02
C GLU A 163 -2.64 8.61 19.45
N ILE A 164 -1.86 8.75 20.52
CA ILE A 164 -1.31 10.04 20.95
C ILE A 164 -0.39 10.62 19.88
N LEU A 165 0.45 9.80 19.24
CA LEU A 165 1.32 10.23 18.15
C LEU A 165 0.51 10.80 16.96
N LEU A 166 -0.61 10.18 16.60
CA LEU A 166 -1.52 10.69 15.57
C LEU A 166 -2.14 12.04 15.95
N CYS A 167 -2.50 12.22 17.23
CA CYS A 167 -3.01 13.49 17.74
C CYS A 167 -1.97 14.61 17.62
N ILE A 168 -0.70 14.32 17.95
CA ILE A 168 0.42 15.26 17.78
C ILE A 168 0.58 15.63 16.30
N GLN A 169 0.59 14.64 15.40
CA GLN A 169 0.73 14.87 13.96
C GLN A 169 -0.39 15.74 13.37
N THR A 170 -1.61 15.57 13.86
CA THR A 170 -2.80 16.27 13.36
C THR A 170 -3.16 17.52 14.16
N ALA A 171 -2.36 17.87 15.18
CA ALA A 171 -2.62 18.97 16.11
C ALA A 171 -4.04 18.91 16.72
N THR A 172 -4.49 17.72 17.10
CA THR A 172 -5.79 17.47 17.76
C THR A 172 -5.62 16.96 19.19
N ASN A 173 -6.69 17.00 19.98
CA ASN A 173 -6.71 16.49 21.37
C ASN A 173 -7.30 15.08 21.44
N LEU A 174 -6.86 14.26 22.40
CA LEU A 174 -7.44 12.92 22.64
C LEU A 174 -8.94 12.96 22.94
N SER A 175 -9.42 14.05 23.53
CA SER A 175 -10.84 14.24 23.82
C SER A 175 -11.67 14.61 22.59
N ASP A 176 -11.05 14.99 21.47
CA ASP A 176 -11.76 15.31 20.24
C ASP A 176 -12.30 14.01 19.61
N PRO A 177 -13.64 13.87 19.45
CA PRO A 177 -14.22 12.69 18.81
C PRO A 177 -13.90 12.58 17.31
N LYS A 178 -13.48 13.68 16.67
CA LYS A 178 -13.12 13.74 15.24
C LYS A 178 -11.62 13.58 14.98
N ARG A 179 -10.81 13.37 16.02
CA ARG A 179 -9.37 13.13 15.87
C ARG A 179 -9.09 11.96 14.93
N LEU A 180 -7.92 12.00 14.30
CA LEU A 180 -7.43 10.85 13.56
C LEU A 180 -7.10 9.72 14.53
N LYS A 181 -7.71 8.55 14.33
CA LYS A 181 -7.41 7.31 15.05
C LYS A 181 -7.61 6.11 14.13
N PHE A 182 -6.94 5.00 14.44
CA PHE A 182 -7.16 3.75 13.73
C PHE A 182 -8.47 3.11 14.18
N ALA A 183 -9.08 2.30 13.30
CA ALA A 183 -10.36 1.65 13.56
C ALA A 183 -10.25 0.54 14.63
N THR A 184 -9.07 -0.08 14.76
CA THR A 184 -8.79 -1.17 15.70
C THR A 184 -7.39 -1.02 16.32
N ASP A 185 -7.10 -1.81 17.35
CA ASP A 185 -5.81 -1.91 18.06
C ASP A 185 -4.94 -3.08 17.55
N ALA A 186 -5.20 -3.55 16.32
CA ALA A 186 -4.64 -4.78 15.78
C ALA A 186 -3.36 -4.62 14.94
N PHE A 187 -2.73 -3.44 14.93
CA PHE A 187 -1.62 -3.09 14.01
C PHE A 187 -0.24 -3.25 14.67
N TYR A 188 -0.02 -4.41 15.31
CA TYR A 188 1.21 -4.78 16.02
C TYR A 188 1.89 -6.04 15.42
N PHE A 189 3.13 -6.33 15.85
CA PHE A 189 3.94 -7.46 15.37
C PHE A 189 3.52 -8.82 15.94
#